data_AF-A0A4S4EZD2-F1
#
_entry.id   AF-A0A4S4EZD2-F1
#
_cell.length_a   1.000
_cell.length_b   1.000
_cell.length_c   1.000
_cell.angle_alpha   90.00
_cell.angle_beta   90.00
_cell.angle_gamma   90.00
#
_symmetry.space_group_name_H-M   'P 1'
#
loop_
_entity.id
_entity.type
_entity.pdbx_description
1 polymer ?
#
loop_
_entity_poly.entity_id
_entity_poly.type
_entity_poly.pdbx_seq_one_letter_code
_entity_poly.pdbx_strand_id
1 'polypeptide(L)'
;MQLLKAMLSTTLRCAYCSPASTLRLKKKLFSSSSSSSCLKHPQWSGLQNWRENPVNHNRFWGPSGPQSLALSGIDELDDGPMALSSSLTEMGALVLNTADPLTKSKLSHMAYSLWRRQNLPIGVSQPPHRPARSPKPQLVSPKEIPAPKNSGLPLNAYMLHNLAHVELNAIDLAWDTVVRFSPHSELLGEGFFADFAHVADDESRHFAWCSQRLAELGFSYGDMPAHNLLWRECEKSSHNVAARLAAIPLVQVYFNPERSFQLLT
;
A
#
# COMPACT_ATOMS: atom_id res chain seq x y z
N MET A 1 -26.87 43.73 37.63
CA MET A 1 -26.55 43.31 39.01
C MET A 1 -25.36 42.37 38.89
N GLN A 2 -24.14 42.79 39.22
CA GLN A 2 -23.58 42.93 40.59
C GLN A 2 -23.53 41.59 41.34
N LEU A 3 -22.49 41.24 42.09
CA LEU A 3 -21.12 41.78 42.17
C LEU A 3 -20.23 40.70 42.84
N LEU A 4 -19.01 40.59 42.34
CA LEU A 4 -17.76 40.47 43.09
C LEU A 4 -17.87 40.51 44.65
N LYS A 5 -17.20 39.59 45.35
CA LYS A 5 -16.72 39.78 46.72
C LYS A 5 -15.21 39.64 46.77
N ALA A 6 -14.55 40.61 47.41
CA ALA A 6 -13.11 40.63 47.65
C ALA A 6 -12.84 40.97 49.12
N MET A 7 -11.79 40.38 49.70
CA MET A 7 -11.05 40.75 50.92
C MET A 7 -9.62 40.22 50.67
N LEU A 8 -8.57 41.05 50.54
CA LEU A 8 -7.79 41.72 51.61
C LEU A 8 -7.11 40.72 52.59
N SER A 9 -5.85 40.84 53.02
CA SER A 9 -4.66 41.61 52.55
C SER A 9 -3.39 41.18 53.35
N THR A 10 -2.20 41.37 52.77
CA THR A 10 -0.87 41.65 53.42
C THR A 10 -0.26 40.76 54.53
N THR A 11 0.85 40.06 54.18
CA THR A 11 2.21 40.08 54.78
C THR A 11 2.48 40.09 56.31
N LEU A 12 3.35 39.18 56.81
CA LEU A 12 4.75 39.46 57.27
C LEU A 12 5.53 38.18 57.73
N ARG A 13 6.78 38.34 58.21
CA ARG A 13 7.88 37.32 58.21
C ARG A 13 8.35 36.83 59.61
N CYS A 14 9.34 35.92 59.57
CA CYS A 14 10.30 35.42 60.61
C CYS A 14 9.85 34.19 61.42
N ALA A 15 10.55 33.03 61.36
CA ALA A 15 11.94 32.67 61.76
C ALA A 15 12.04 32.43 63.28
N TYR A 16 12.66 31.39 63.85
CA TYR A 16 13.66 30.38 63.40
C TYR A 16 13.09 28.92 63.50
N CYS A 17 13.79 27.78 63.37
CA CYS A 17 15.23 27.45 63.28
C CYS A 17 15.51 26.16 62.44
N SER A 18 16.73 25.62 62.51
CA SER A 18 17.28 24.42 61.84
C SER A 18 18.13 23.59 62.85
N PRO A 19 18.87 22.50 62.49
CA PRO A 19 18.94 21.70 61.25
C PRO A 19 18.93 20.16 61.45
N ALA A 20 18.89 19.35 60.37
CA ALA A 20 19.78 18.19 60.17
C ALA A 20 19.58 17.45 58.81
N SER A 21 20.70 16.95 58.27
CA SER A 21 20.81 15.77 57.38
C SER A 21 20.22 15.78 55.96
N THR A 22 21.05 16.25 55.02
CA THR A 22 20.98 15.90 53.58
C THR A 22 21.12 14.40 53.31
N LEU A 23 20.31 13.84 52.41
CA LEU A 23 20.60 12.57 51.72
C LEU A 23 20.50 12.72 50.20
N ARG A 24 21.63 12.47 49.52
CA ARG A 24 21.74 12.49 48.04
C ARG A 24 20.88 11.40 47.41
N LEU A 25 20.01 11.77 46.47
CA LEU A 25 19.43 10.82 45.52
C LEU A 25 20.53 10.31 44.58
N LYS A 26 20.87 9.02 44.63
CA LYS A 26 21.91 8.41 43.78
C LYS A 26 21.38 8.26 42.34
N LYS A 27 22.04 8.91 41.37
CA LYS A 27 21.90 8.54 39.95
C LYS A 27 22.39 7.11 39.74
N LYS A 28 21.52 6.18 39.34
CA LYS A 28 21.95 4.91 38.74
C LYS A 28 22.23 5.15 37.26
N LEU A 29 23.50 5.10 36.86
CA LEU A 29 23.83 4.82 35.45
C LEU A 29 23.54 3.33 35.23
N PHE A 30 22.62 3.02 34.32
CA PHE A 30 22.50 1.68 33.77
C PHE A 30 23.47 1.56 32.60
N SER A 31 24.52 0.75 32.75
CA SER A 31 25.33 0.31 31.63
C SER A 31 24.52 -0.72 30.84
N SER A 32 24.00 -0.32 29.68
CA SER A 32 23.37 -1.24 28.74
C SER A 32 24.42 -1.84 27.81
N SER A 33 24.99 -2.97 28.23
CA SER A 33 25.73 -3.87 27.35
C SER A 33 24.77 -4.54 26.38
N SER A 34 24.33 -3.81 25.34
CA SER A 34 23.40 -4.31 24.33
C SER A 34 24.08 -5.31 23.40
N SER A 35 24.22 -6.56 23.86
CA SER A 35 24.45 -7.69 22.95
C SER A 35 23.22 -7.84 22.07
N SER A 36 23.28 -7.30 20.85
CA SER A 36 22.22 -7.40 19.85
C SER A 36 22.12 -8.83 19.33
N SER A 37 21.50 -9.71 20.11
CA SER A 37 20.90 -10.93 19.59
C SER A 37 19.78 -10.53 18.63
N CYS A 38 20.15 -10.27 17.37
CA CYS A 38 19.22 -10.09 16.28
C CYS A 38 18.26 -11.28 16.31
N LEU A 39 16.97 -11.01 16.53
CA LEU A 39 15.92 -12.03 16.49
C LEU A 39 15.90 -12.57 15.06
N LYS A 40 16.52 -13.75 14.87
CA LYS A 40 16.52 -14.45 13.58
C LYS A 40 15.13 -15.01 13.33
N HIS A 41 14.21 -14.15 12.91
CA HIS A 41 12.95 -14.57 12.33
C HIS A 41 13.26 -15.43 11.10
N PRO A 42 12.68 -16.64 10.98
CA PRO A 42 12.94 -17.50 9.84
C PRO A 42 12.42 -16.81 8.57
N GLN A 43 13.32 -16.56 7.63
CA GLN A 43 12.95 -16.04 6.31
C GLN A 43 12.07 -17.07 5.59
N TRP A 44 11.02 -16.60 4.91
CA TRP A 44 10.17 -17.49 4.11
C TRP A 44 11.02 -18.19 3.04
N SER A 45 10.99 -19.53 3.04
CA SER A 45 11.82 -20.35 2.15
C SER A 45 11.54 -20.13 0.65
N GLY A 46 10.33 -19.68 0.30
CA GLY A 46 9.97 -19.34 -1.08
C GLY A 46 10.41 -17.94 -1.53
N LEU A 47 10.95 -17.09 -0.65
CA LEU A 47 11.18 -15.67 -0.95
C LEU A 47 12.18 -15.44 -2.09
N GLN A 48 13.29 -16.18 -2.13
CA GLN A 48 14.28 -16.03 -3.19
C GLN A 48 13.73 -16.55 -4.53
N ASN A 49 13.08 -17.73 -4.53
CA ASN A 49 12.39 -18.24 -5.72
C ASN A 49 11.36 -17.23 -6.24
N TRP A 50 10.58 -16.58 -5.36
CA TRP A 50 9.61 -15.56 -5.76
C TRP A 50 10.29 -14.31 -6.34
N ARG A 51 11.41 -13.82 -5.79
CA ARG A 51 12.18 -12.71 -6.37
C ARG A 51 12.79 -13.04 -7.73
N GLU A 52 13.36 -14.23 -7.84
CA GLU A 52 14.04 -14.73 -9.05
C GLU A 52 13.07 -15.13 -10.16
N ASN A 53 11.77 -15.28 -9.87
CA ASN A 53 10.76 -15.54 -10.89
C ASN A 53 10.86 -14.54 -12.06
N PRO A 54 10.65 -15.01 -13.31
CA PRO A 54 10.55 -14.13 -14.45
C PRO A 54 9.27 -13.28 -14.35
N VAL A 55 9.29 -12.12 -15.01
CA VAL A 55 8.10 -11.27 -15.14
C VAL A 55 6.96 -12.08 -15.75
N ASN A 56 5.80 -12.09 -15.07
CA ASN A 56 4.68 -12.93 -15.46
C ASN A 56 3.84 -12.25 -16.55
N HIS A 57 3.90 -12.72 -17.80
CA HIS A 57 3.16 -12.09 -18.90
C HIS A 57 1.68 -12.52 -19.01
N ASN A 58 1.16 -13.35 -18.11
CA ASN A 58 -0.22 -13.85 -18.17
C ASN A 58 -1.27 -12.79 -17.77
N ARG A 59 -1.46 -11.77 -18.61
CA ARG A 59 -2.31 -10.60 -18.33
C ARG A 59 -3.78 -10.78 -18.74
N PHE A 60 -4.14 -11.93 -19.30
CA PHE A 60 -5.51 -12.30 -19.68
C PHE A 60 -5.88 -13.66 -19.08
N TRP A 61 -7.17 -13.92 -18.87
CA TRP A 61 -7.69 -15.23 -18.48
C TRP A 61 -8.39 -15.88 -19.67
N GLY A 62 -7.76 -16.88 -20.29
CA GLY A 62 -8.33 -17.59 -21.43
C GLY A 62 -9.26 -18.74 -21.05
N PRO A 63 -9.79 -19.48 -22.05
CA PRO A 63 -10.75 -20.58 -21.85
C PRO A 63 -10.25 -21.74 -20.96
N SER A 64 -8.95 -21.81 -20.67
CA SER A 64 -8.32 -22.88 -19.88
C SER A 64 -7.41 -22.33 -18.77
N GLY A 65 -7.54 -21.05 -18.40
CA GLY A 65 -6.74 -20.40 -17.36
C GLY A 65 -5.92 -19.21 -17.88
N PRO A 66 -4.98 -18.70 -17.07
CA PRO A 66 -4.13 -17.55 -17.41
C PRO A 66 -3.36 -17.72 -18.72
N GLN A 67 -3.34 -16.67 -19.53
CA GLN A 67 -2.65 -16.62 -20.82
C GLN A 67 -1.91 -15.28 -21.00
N SER A 68 -0.75 -15.34 -21.64
CA SER A 68 -0.12 -14.15 -22.22
C SER A 68 -0.97 -13.62 -23.37
N LEU A 69 -0.93 -12.30 -23.60
CA LEU A 69 -1.30 -11.82 -24.93
C LEU A 69 -0.39 -12.52 -25.96
N ALA A 70 -1.00 -13.10 -26.99
CA ALA A 70 -0.27 -13.57 -28.14
C ALA A 70 0.28 -12.35 -28.90
N LEU A 71 1.58 -12.35 -29.20
CA LEU A 71 2.23 -11.35 -30.06
C LEU A 71 1.84 -11.60 -31.53
N SER A 72 0.56 -11.40 -31.85
CA SER A 72 0.02 -11.51 -33.21
C SER A 72 -0.40 -10.15 -33.76
N GLY A 73 0.59 -9.35 -34.16
CA GLY A 73 0.41 -8.32 -35.19
C GLY A 73 0.04 -6.90 -34.75
N ILE A 74 0.51 -6.42 -33.60
CA ILE A 74 0.57 -4.98 -33.30
C ILE A 74 2.01 -4.65 -32.88
N ASP A 75 2.46 -3.47 -33.29
CA ASP A 75 3.84 -2.97 -33.32
C ASP A 75 4.61 -3.02 -31.99
N GLU A 76 5.89 -2.66 -32.07
CA GLU A 76 6.70 -2.28 -30.91
C GLU A 76 5.84 -1.44 -29.95
N LEU A 77 5.77 -1.90 -28.69
CA LEU A 77 5.12 -1.13 -27.65
C LEU A 77 5.83 0.23 -27.59
N ASP A 78 5.13 1.27 -28.03
CA ASP A 78 5.46 2.64 -27.67
C ASP A 78 5.44 2.69 -26.14
N ASP A 79 6.61 2.53 -25.54
CA ASP A 79 6.82 2.59 -24.09
C ASP A 79 6.36 3.97 -23.54
N GLY A 80 6.07 4.94 -24.43
CA GLY A 80 5.17 6.06 -24.19
C GLY A 80 5.70 7.02 -23.13
N PRO A 81 4.84 7.59 -22.25
CA PRO A 81 5.32 8.43 -21.15
C PRO A 81 6.18 7.65 -20.14
N MET A 82 6.23 6.32 -20.21
CA MET A 82 7.08 5.50 -19.35
C MET A 82 8.50 5.34 -19.90
N ALA A 83 8.67 5.34 -21.23
CA ALA A 83 9.98 5.32 -21.90
C ALA A 83 10.92 6.46 -21.45
N LEU A 84 10.32 7.59 -21.04
CA LEU A 84 11.02 8.79 -20.58
C LEU A 84 11.41 8.75 -19.10
N SER A 85 10.97 7.73 -18.34
CA SER A 85 11.30 7.58 -16.92
C SER A 85 12.67 6.95 -16.75
N SER A 86 13.53 7.56 -15.93
CA SER A 86 14.91 7.12 -15.71
C SER A 86 15.08 6.19 -14.49
N SER A 87 14.02 6.02 -13.70
CA SER A 87 14.06 5.29 -12.43
C SER A 87 12.73 4.63 -12.04
N LEU A 88 12.80 3.66 -11.12
CA LEU A 88 11.62 2.97 -10.58
C LEU A 88 10.61 3.94 -9.94
N THR A 89 11.10 4.95 -9.22
CA THR A 89 10.23 5.88 -8.48
C THR A 89 9.53 6.89 -9.39
N GLU A 90 10.13 7.25 -10.53
CA GLU A 90 9.47 8.08 -11.54
C GLU A 90 8.32 7.32 -12.19
N MET A 91 8.56 6.06 -12.58
CA MET A 91 7.50 5.18 -13.10
C MET A 91 6.41 4.93 -12.06
N GLY A 92 6.78 4.68 -10.79
CA GLY A 92 5.82 4.55 -9.70
C GLY A 92 4.98 5.81 -9.49
N ALA A 93 5.57 7.00 -9.61
CA ALA A 93 4.85 8.26 -9.52
C ALA A 93 3.87 8.44 -10.71
N LEU A 94 4.23 8.00 -11.92
CA LEU A 94 3.33 7.97 -13.07
C LEU A 94 2.12 7.05 -12.82
N VAL A 95 2.35 5.84 -12.30
CA VAL A 95 1.29 4.88 -11.95
C VAL A 95 0.34 5.47 -10.89
N LEU A 96 0.89 6.08 -9.84
CA LEU A 96 0.11 6.72 -8.77
C LEU A 96 -0.72 7.93 -9.26
N ASN A 97 -0.25 8.67 -10.28
CA ASN A 97 -1.00 9.79 -10.87
C ASN A 97 -2.02 9.35 -11.94
N THR A 98 -2.06 8.07 -12.31
CA THR A 98 -3.03 7.55 -13.28
C THR A 98 -4.38 7.29 -12.61
N ALA A 99 -5.45 7.94 -13.08
CA ALA A 99 -6.78 7.80 -12.46
C ALA A 99 -7.52 6.52 -12.86
N ASP A 100 -7.48 6.17 -14.15
CA ASP A 100 -8.18 5.00 -14.70
C ASP A 100 -7.54 3.68 -14.21
N PRO A 101 -8.29 2.74 -13.64
CA PRO A 101 -7.71 1.60 -12.96
C PRO A 101 -7.17 0.52 -13.90
N LEU A 102 -7.74 0.36 -15.10
CA LEU A 102 -7.22 -0.56 -16.12
C LEU A 102 -5.91 -0.03 -16.70
N THR A 103 -5.83 1.27 -16.96
CA THR A 103 -4.61 1.95 -17.40
C THR A 103 -3.55 1.89 -16.29
N LYS A 104 -3.92 2.15 -15.03
CA LYS A 104 -3.02 1.99 -13.88
C LYS A 104 -2.46 0.57 -13.76
N SER A 105 -3.29 -0.47 -13.93
CA SER A 105 -2.85 -1.87 -13.94
C SER A 105 -1.83 -2.13 -15.07
N LYS A 106 -2.12 -1.70 -16.30
CA LYS A 106 -1.18 -1.82 -17.43
C LYS A 106 0.14 -1.11 -17.17
N LEU A 107 0.10 0.12 -16.68
CA LEU A 107 1.29 0.90 -16.36
C LEU A 107 2.08 0.29 -15.19
N SER A 108 1.42 -0.29 -14.18
CA SER A 108 2.08 -1.05 -13.11
C SER A 108 2.94 -2.20 -13.68
N HIS A 109 2.38 -2.96 -14.61
CA HIS A 109 3.08 -4.05 -15.29
C HIS A 109 4.25 -3.54 -16.13
N MET A 110 4.03 -2.51 -16.95
CA MET A 110 5.09 -1.91 -17.77
C MET A 110 6.24 -1.38 -16.89
N ALA A 111 5.93 -0.70 -15.78
CA ALA A 111 6.92 -0.11 -14.89
C ALA A 111 7.85 -1.17 -14.29
N TYR A 112 7.27 -2.26 -13.76
CA TYR A 112 8.04 -3.37 -13.23
C TYR A 112 8.87 -4.08 -14.33
N SER A 113 8.26 -4.31 -15.49
CA SER A 113 8.89 -4.97 -16.64
C SER A 113 10.08 -4.18 -17.18
N LEU A 114 9.92 -2.87 -17.36
CA LEU A 114 10.96 -1.95 -17.82
C LEU A 114 12.09 -1.85 -16.81
N TRP A 115 11.77 -1.66 -15.53
CA TRP A 115 12.74 -1.62 -14.45
C TRP A 115 13.60 -2.89 -14.40
N ARG A 116 12.97 -4.08 -14.41
CA ARG A 116 13.65 -5.39 -14.46
C ARG A 116 14.48 -5.57 -15.75
N ARG A 117 13.95 -5.17 -16.91
CA ARG A 117 14.58 -5.36 -18.24
C ARG A 117 15.81 -4.48 -18.45
N GLN A 118 15.74 -3.22 -18.03
CA GLN A 118 16.78 -2.21 -18.25
C GLN A 118 17.72 -2.03 -17.04
N ASN A 119 17.44 -2.71 -15.92
CA ASN A 119 18.20 -2.60 -14.67
C ASN A 119 18.34 -1.14 -14.20
N LEU A 120 17.21 -0.40 -14.22
CA LEU A 120 17.16 1.01 -13.86
C LEU A 120 17.37 1.20 -12.34
N PRO A 121 17.92 2.34 -11.90
CA PRO A 121 18.05 2.65 -10.48
C PRO A 121 16.66 2.79 -9.81
N ILE A 122 16.62 2.63 -8.48
CA ILE A 122 15.41 2.94 -7.71
C ILE A 122 15.03 4.41 -7.90
N GLY A 123 16.01 5.32 -7.83
CA GLY A 123 15.81 6.77 -7.92
C GLY A 123 15.18 7.36 -6.66
N VAL A 124 14.83 8.64 -6.73
CA VAL A 124 14.04 9.35 -5.72
C VAL A 124 13.03 10.22 -6.43
N SER A 125 11.76 10.10 -6.06
CA SER A 125 10.67 10.92 -6.59
C SER A 125 9.66 11.27 -5.50
N GLN A 126 8.89 12.34 -5.72
CA GLN A 126 7.84 12.73 -4.78
C GLN A 126 6.54 11.98 -5.09
N PRO A 127 5.95 11.24 -4.12
CA PRO A 127 4.65 10.63 -4.32
C PRO A 127 3.56 11.71 -4.29
N PRO A 128 2.42 11.52 -4.99
CA PRO A 128 1.26 12.36 -4.75
C PRO A 128 0.76 12.20 -3.30
N HIS A 129 -0.02 13.16 -2.80
CA HIS A 129 -0.63 13.05 -1.46
C HIS A 129 -1.51 11.79 -1.34
N ARG A 130 -2.19 11.43 -2.42
CA ARG A 130 -3.02 10.25 -2.56
C ARG A 130 -3.04 9.83 -4.03
N PRO A 131 -3.09 8.52 -4.34
CA PRO A 131 -3.22 8.05 -5.71
C PRO A 131 -4.43 8.66 -6.41
N ALA A 132 -4.27 8.95 -7.69
CA ALA A 132 -5.39 9.31 -8.54
C ALA A 132 -6.37 8.14 -8.66
N ARG A 133 -7.66 8.46 -8.71
CA ARG A 133 -8.77 7.50 -8.86
C ARG A 133 -9.84 8.10 -9.75
N SER A 134 -10.46 7.28 -10.57
CA SER A 134 -11.68 7.61 -11.30
C SER A 134 -12.83 8.04 -10.35
N PRO A 135 -13.86 8.76 -10.84
CA PRO A 135 -15.04 9.11 -10.04
C PRO A 135 -15.87 7.91 -9.54
N LYS A 136 -15.65 6.71 -10.09
CA LYS A 136 -16.27 5.44 -9.68
C LYS A 136 -15.19 4.42 -9.27
N PRO A 137 -15.48 3.50 -8.34
CA PRO A 137 -16.69 3.40 -7.51
C PRO A 137 -16.83 4.58 -6.54
N GLN A 138 -18.06 4.87 -6.11
CA GLN A 138 -18.28 5.84 -5.04
C GLN A 138 -17.66 5.30 -3.74
N LEU A 139 -16.78 6.09 -3.12
CA LEU A 139 -16.12 5.71 -1.89
C LEU A 139 -16.99 6.08 -0.67
N VAL A 140 -17.44 5.08 0.07
CA VAL A 140 -18.34 5.22 1.24
C VAL A 140 -17.72 4.57 2.49
N SER A 141 -18.37 4.69 3.66
CA SER A 141 -17.92 3.96 4.86
C SER A 141 -18.27 2.46 4.76
N PRO A 142 -17.56 1.56 5.48
CA PRO A 142 -17.86 0.13 5.46
C PRO A 142 -19.29 -0.25 5.85
N LYS A 143 -20.02 0.63 6.55
CA LYS A 143 -21.43 0.42 6.94
C LYS A 143 -22.43 0.77 5.83
N GLU A 144 -21.99 1.50 4.82
CA GLU A 144 -22.81 1.98 3.68
C GLU A 144 -22.60 1.11 2.43
N ILE A 145 -21.70 0.13 2.48
CA ILE A 145 -21.54 -0.88 1.43
C ILE A 145 -22.81 -1.75 1.40
N PRO A 146 -23.50 -1.87 0.25
CA PRO A 146 -24.71 -2.67 0.16
C PRO A 146 -24.37 -4.15 0.39
N ALA A 147 -25.17 -4.85 1.19
CA ALA A 147 -25.09 -6.31 1.28
C ALA A 147 -25.34 -6.94 -0.12
N PRO A 148 -24.79 -8.13 -0.45
CA PRO A 148 -24.85 -8.70 -1.78
C PRO A 148 -26.24 -8.69 -2.43
N LYS A 149 -27.28 -9.07 -1.65
CA LYS A 149 -28.69 -9.11 -2.08
C LYS A 149 -29.27 -7.75 -2.52
N ASN A 150 -28.68 -6.65 -2.06
CA ASN A 150 -29.14 -5.28 -2.29
C ASN A 150 -28.18 -4.50 -3.20
N SER A 151 -27.13 -5.13 -3.72
CA SER A 151 -26.07 -4.48 -4.51
C SER A 151 -26.43 -4.22 -5.97
N GLY A 152 -27.49 -4.86 -6.48
CA GLY A 152 -27.81 -4.90 -7.91
C GLY A 152 -26.95 -5.88 -8.73
N LEU A 153 -25.91 -6.48 -8.13
CA LEU A 153 -25.03 -7.46 -8.74
C LEU A 153 -25.40 -8.90 -8.32
N PRO A 154 -25.24 -9.91 -9.21
CA PRO A 154 -25.22 -11.31 -8.78
C PRO A 154 -24.00 -11.56 -7.88
N LEU A 155 -24.08 -12.59 -7.02
CA LEU A 155 -23.09 -12.82 -5.95
C LEU A 155 -21.64 -12.94 -6.46
N ASN A 156 -21.43 -13.58 -7.61
CA ASN A 156 -20.11 -13.71 -8.23
C ASN A 156 -19.55 -12.34 -8.67
N ALA A 157 -20.35 -11.50 -9.34
CA ALA A 157 -19.94 -10.15 -9.73
C ALA A 157 -19.73 -9.23 -8.50
N TYR A 158 -20.56 -9.35 -7.46
CA TYR A 158 -20.36 -8.65 -6.18
C TYR A 158 -19.02 -9.02 -5.53
N MET A 159 -18.65 -10.31 -5.52
CA MET A 159 -17.39 -10.78 -4.98
C MET A 159 -16.19 -10.31 -5.83
N LEU A 160 -16.28 -10.42 -7.15
CA LEU A 160 -15.23 -9.97 -8.08
C LEU A 160 -15.02 -8.45 -8.04
N HIS A 161 -16.07 -7.65 -7.88
CA HIS A 161 -15.95 -6.20 -7.72
C HIS A 161 -15.26 -5.82 -6.41
N ASN A 162 -15.58 -6.51 -5.31
CA ASN A 162 -14.87 -6.31 -4.05
C ASN A 162 -13.40 -6.74 -4.16
N LEU A 163 -13.11 -7.86 -4.83
CA LEU A 163 -11.74 -8.30 -5.06
C LEU A 163 -10.97 -7.28 -5.92
N ALA A 164 -11.51 -6.87 -7.06
CA ALA A 164 -10.91 -5.81 -7.89
C ALA A 164 -10.64 -4.52 -7.08
N HIS A 165 -11.49 -4.19 -6.10
CA HIS A 165 -11.23 -3.06 -5.21
C HIS A 165 -10.01 -3.29 -4.29
N VAL A 166 -9.86 -4.51 -3.73
CA VAL A 166 -8.70 -4.90 -2.92
C VAL A 166 -7.42 -4.83 -3.75
N GLU A 167 -7.39 -5.48 -4.94
CA GLU A 167 -6.18 -5.52 -5.77
C GLU A 167 -5.76 -4.13 -6.24
N LEU A 168 -6.71 -3.26 -6.63
CA LEU A 168 -6.40 -1.88 -7.01
C LEU A 168 -5.84 -1.06 -5.84
N ASN A 169 -6.33 -1.30 -4.62
CA ASN A 169 -5.75 -0.67 -3.43
C ASN A 169 -4.35 -1.23 -3.11
N ALA A 170 -4.09 -2.50 -3.39
CA ALA A 170 -2.78 -3.13 -3.21
C ALA A 170 -1.73 -2.58 -4.19
N ILE A 171 -2.07 -2.41 -5.49
CA ILE A 171 -1.23 -1.72 -6.48
C ILE A 171 -0.83 -0.32 -5.98
N ASP A 172 -1.82 0.47 -5.56
CA ASP A 172 -1.60 1.83 -5.06
C ASP A 172 -0.73 1.86 -3.80
N LEU A 173 -0.94 0.92 -2.87
CA LEU A 173 -0.18 0.84 -1.63
C LEU A 173 1.27 0.40 -1.85
N ALA A 174 1.49 -0.53 -2.77
CA ALA A 174 2.82 -1.00 -3.13
C ALA A 174 3.62 0.11 -3.81
N TRP A 175 3.07 0.78 -4.83
CA TRP A 175 3.74 1.92 -5.47
C TRP A 175 3.91 3.12 -4.53
N ASP A 176 2.94 3.44 -3.68
CA ASP A 176 3.11 4.50 -2.67
C ASP A 176 4.27 4.18 -1.74
N THR A 177 4.42 2.91 -1.33
CA THR A 177 5.52 2.48 -0.46
C THR A 177 6.88 2.58 -1.19
N VAL A 178 6.95 2.20 -2.48
CA VAL A 178 8.17 2.37 -3.30
C VAL A 178 8.57 3.84 -3.42
N VAL A 179 7.65 4.70 -3.85
CA VAL A 179 7.96 6.11 -4.12
C VAL A 179 8.22 6.88 -2.82
N ARG A 180 7.34 6.75 -1.82
CA ARG A 180 7.35 7.55 -0.59
C ARG A 180 8.55 7.31 0.31
N PHE A 181 9.08 6.08 0.33
CA PHE A 181 10.24 5.73 1.16
C PHE A 181 11.55 5.64 0.36
N SER A 182 11.54 6.01 -0.92
CA SER A 182 12.76 6.09 -1.75
C SER A 182 13.89 6.96 -1.16
N PRO A 183 13.64 8.05 -0.39
CA PRO A 183 14.71 8.77 0.32
C PRO A 183 15.41 7.96 1.43
N HIS A 184 14.92 6.76 1.76
CA HIS A 184 15.50 5.84 2.74
C HIS A 184 16.14 4.61 2.07
N SER A 185 16.40 4.66 0.76
CA SER A 185 16.92 3.54 -0.03
C SER A 185 18.26 2.99 0.50
N GLU A 186 19.17 3.84 0.98
CA GLU A 186 20.41 3.44 1.63
C GLU A 186 20.21 2.60 2.91
N LEU A 187 19.11 2.83 3.64
CA LEU A 187 18.79 2.14 4.90
C LEU A 187 17.97 0.87 4.68
N LEU A 188 17.03 0.90 3.73
CA LEU A 188 16.09 -0.19 3.46
C LEU A 188 16.66 -1.22 2.46
N GLY A 189 17.61 -0.79 1.62
CA GLY A 189 18.22 -1.60 0.56
C GLY A 189 17.30 -1.79 -0.66
N GLU A 190 17.90 -2.01 -1.83
CA GLU A 190 17.16 -2.15 -3.10
C GLU A 190 16.10 -3.26 -3.07
N GLY A 191 16.41 -4.37 -2.39
CA GLY A 191 15.50 -5.52 -2.25
C GLY A 191 14.13 -5.16 -1.66
N PHE A 192 14.06 -4.16 -0.76
CA PHE A 192 12.79 -3.66 -0.22
C PHE A 192 11.90 -3.09 -1.32
N PHE A 193 12.46 -2.26 -2.21
CA PHE A 193 11.74 -1.61 -3.30
C PHE A 193 11.43 -2.59 -4.42
N ALA A 194 12.35 -3.52 -4.71
CA ALA A 194 12.17 -4.61 -5.65
C ALA A 194 10.98 -5.50 -5.27
N ASP A 195 10.88 -5.87 -3.98
CA ASP A 195 9.77 -6.66 -3.45
C ASP A 195 8.44 -5.93 -3.61
N PHE A 196 8.35 -4.65 -3.20
CA PHE A 196 7.10 -3.90 -3.36
C PHE A 196 6.72 -3.64 -4.82
N ALA A 197 7.68 -3.38 -5.71
CA ALA A 197 7.41 -3.25 -7.14
C ALA A 197 6.92 -4.58 -7.75
N HIS A 198 7.43 -5.72 -7.29
CA HIS A 198 6.96 -7.04 -7.73
C HIS A 198 5.55 -7.35 -7.22
N VAL A 199 5.24 -7.01 -5.97
CA VAL A 199 3.85 -7.07 -5.45
C VAL A 199 2.93 -6.20 -6.31
N ALA A 200 3.35 -4.98 -6.67
CA ALA A 200 2.53 -4.12 -7.52
C ALA A 200 2.28 -4.71 -8.93
N ASP A 201 3.21 -5.49 -9.47
CA ASP A 201 3.02 -6.24 -10.72
C ASP A 201 2.05 -7.42 -10.54
N ASP A 202 2.19 -8.21 -9.48
CA ASP A 202 1.30 -9.33 -9.14
C ASP A 202 -0.16 -8.85 -8.97
N GLU A 203 -0.39 -7.83 -8.16
CA GLU A 203 -1.76 -7.33 -7.90
C GLU A 203 -2.35 -6.62 -9.14
N SER A 204 -1.51 -6.07 -10.02
CA SER A 204 -1.98 -5.52 -11.30
C SER A 204 -2.53 -6.59 -12.25
N ARG A 205 -1.99 -7.81 -12.19
CA ARG A 205 -2.47 -8.98 -12.92
C ARG A 205 -3.79 -9.49 -12.32
N HIS A 206 -3.87 -9.60 -10.99
CA HIS A 206 -5.10 -10.00 -10.30
C HIS A 206 -6.26 -9.02 -10.55
N PHE A 207 -5.98 -7.71 -10.53
CA PHE A 207 -6.95 -6.68 -10.90
C PHE A 207 -7.45 -6.84 -12.35
N ALA A 208 -6.54 -7.08 -13.30
CA ALA A 208 -6.88 -7.28 -14.71
C ALA A 208 -7.81 -8.48 -14.91
N TRP A 209 -7.50 -9.64 -14.29
CA TRP A 209 -8.36 -10.82 -14.33
C TRP A 209 -9.74 -10.59 -13.71
N CYS A 210 -9.83 -9.91 -12.55
CA CYS A 210 -11.11 -9.54 -11.96
C CYS A 210 -11.94 -8.65 -12.88
N SER A 211 -11.30 -7.63 -13.46
CA SER A 211 -11.96 -6.66 -14.34
C SER A 211 -12.45 -7.30 -15.64
N GLN A 212 -11.65 -8.20 -16.23
CA GLN A 212 -12.06 -9.01 -17.37
C GLN A 212 -13.28 -9.87 -17.01
N ARG A 213 -13.23 -10.61 -15.89
CA ARG A 213 -14.31 -11.52 -15.52
C ARG A 213 -15.60 -10.78 -15.15
N LEU A 214 -15.51 -9.56 -14.60
CA LEU A 214 -16.67 -8.67 -14.43
C LEU A 214 -17.30 -8.31 -15.79
N ALA A 215 -16.49 -7.91 -16.77
CA ALA A 215 -16.96 -7.54 -18.09
C ALA A 215 -17.65 -8.70 -18.81
N GLU A 216 -17.12 -9.93 -18.70
CA GLU A 216 -17.75 -11.15 -19.20
C GLU A 216 -19.11 -11.46 -18.56
N LEU A 217 -19.31 -11.05 -17.31
CA LEU A 217 -20.59 -11.17 -16.59
C LEU A 217 -21.54 -9.99 -16.89
N GLY A 218 -21.13 -9.02 -17.72
CA GLY A 218 -21.93 -7.83 -18.07
C GLY A 218 -21.82 -6.67 -17.08
N PHE A 219 -20.82 -6.66 -16.20
CA PHE A 219 -20.61 -5.65 -15.16
C PHE A 219 -19.24 -4.99 -15.26
N SER A 220 -19.05 -3.87 -14.56
CA SER A 220 -17.80 -3.11 -14.51
C SER A 220 -17.36 -2.84 -13.07
N TYR A 221 -16.04 -2.76 -12.87
CA TYR A 221 -15.51 -2.17 -11.64
C TYR A 221 -15.93 -0.70 -11.56
N GLY A 222 -16.67 -0.34 -10.52
CA GLY A 222 -17.34 0.96 -10.40
C GLY A 222 -18.87 0.90 -10.33
N ASP A 223 -19.49 -0.25 -10.62
CA ASP A 223 -20.96 -0.40 -10.63
C ASP A 223 -21.60 -0.43 -9.24
N MET A 224 -20.83 -0.68 -8.17
CA MET A 224 -21.30 -0.52 -6.79
C MET A 224 -20.33 0.32 -5.93
N PRO A 225 -20.79 0.90 -4.81
CA PRO A 225 -19.92 1.60 -3.87
C PRO A 225 -18.81 0.69 -3.30
N ALA A 226 -17.68 1.29 -2.95
CA ALA A 226 -16.54 0.61 -2.32
C ALA A 226 -16.04 1.38 -1.09
N HIS A 227 -15.29 0.73 -0.20
CA HIS A 227 -14.85 1.35 1.06
C HIS A 227 -13.40 1.86 0.99
N ASN A 228 -13.13 3.08 1.46
CA ASN A 228 -11.75 3.61 1.47
C ASN A 228 -10.96 3.27 2.74
N LEU A 229 -11.21 2.11 3.39
CA LEU A 229 -10.63 1.80 4.69
C LEU A 229 -9.10 1.63 4.65
N LEU A 230 -8.59 0.84 3.69
CA LEU A 230 -7.14 0.60 3.55
C LEU A 230 -6.37 1.92 3.42
N TRP A 231 -6.73 2.75 2.43
CA TRP A 231 -6.01 3.99 2.16
C TRP A 231 -5.99 4.93 3.37
N ARG A 232 -7.09 5.02 4.14
CA ARG A 232 -7.17 5.87 5.34
C ARG A 232 -6.18 5.45 6.44
N GLU A 233 -5.83 4.17 6.55
CA GLU A 233 -4.80 3.70 7.49
C GLU A 233 -3.39 3.86 6.89
N CYS A 234 -3.25 3.72 5.57
CA CYS A 234 -1.99 3.97 4.84
C CYS A 234 -1.58 5.46 4.85
N GLU A 235 -2.55 6.37 4.86
CA GLU A 235 -2.36 7.82 4.96
C GLU A 235 -1.80 8.22 6.34
N LYS A 236 -2.33 7.63 7.43
CA LYS A 236 -1.82 7.81 8.80
C LYS A 236 -0.39 7.27 8.99
N SER A 237 0.02 6.29 8.19
CA SER A 237 1.36 5.68 8.24
C SER A 237 2.34 6.24 7.21
N SER A 238 1.93 7.23 6.41
CA SER A 238 2.73 7.82 5.31
C SER A 238 4.12 8.33 5.72
N HIS A 239 4.30 8.70 6.98
CA HIS A 239 5.52 9.29 7.53
C HIS A 239 6.33 8.31 8.41
N ASN A 240 6.01 7.01 8.40
CA ASN A 240 6.74 6.00 9.17
C ASN A 240 6.71 4.61 8.49
N VAL A 241 7.88 4.14 8.02
CA VAL A 241 8.04 2.84 7.36
C VAL A 241 7.53 1.68 8.22
N ALA A 242 7.86 1.63 9.51
CA ALA A 242 7.44 0.56 10.40
C ALA A 242 5.91 0.56 10.62
N ALA A 243 5.29 1.74 10.72
CA ALA A 243 3.83 1.85 10.78
C ALA A 243 3.17 1.40 9.47
N ARG A 244 3.77 1.70 8.31
CA ARG A 244 3.28 1.23 7.00
C ARG A 244 3.33 -0.29 6.90
N LEU A 245 4.47 -0.89 7.27
CA LEU A 245 4.66 -2.34 7.26
C LEU A 245 3.77 -3.06 8.28
N ALA A 246 3.37 -2.42 9.38
CA ALA A 246 2.36 -2.95 10.29
C ALA A 246 0.93 -2.88 9.69
N ALA A 247 0.60 -1.82 8.95
CA ALA A 247 -0.72 -1.64 8.36
C ALA A 247 -1.01 -2.60 7.18
N ILE A 248 0.00 -2.89 6.35
CA ILE A 248 -0.12 -3.73 5.15
C ILE A 248 -0.73 -5.12 5.45
N PRO A 249 -0.16 -5.97 6.34
CA PRO A 249 -0.69 -7.30 6.58
C PRO A 249 -2.06 -7.29 7.26
N LEU A 250 -2.31 -6.32 8.15
CA LEU A 250 -3.56 -6.21 8.90
C LEU A 250 -4.80 -5.96 8.02
N VAL A 251 -4.61 -5.55 6.76
CA VAL A 251 -5.70 -5.27 5.84
C VAL A 251 -5.69 -6.17 4.60
N GLN A 252 -4.52 -6.62 4.11
CA GLN A 252 -4.44 -7.53 2.95
C GLN A 252 -4.59 -9.02 3.29
N VAL A 253 -4.17 -9.50 4.47
CA VAL A 253 -4.12 -10.96 4.79
C VAL A 253 -5.51 -11.64 4.88
N TYR A 254 -6.59 -10.86 4.83
CA TYR A 254 -7.95 -11.40 4.79
C TYR A 254 -8.39 -11.95 3.43
N PHE A 255 -7.56 -11.88 2.37
CA PHE A 255 -7.89 -12.40 1.05
C PHE A 255 -6.77 -13.27 0.45
N ASN A 256 -7.13 -14.44 -0.10
CA ASN A 256 -6.23 -15.31 -0.86
C ASN A 256 -6.80 -15.47 -2.29
N PRO A 257 -6.28 -14.77 -3.30
CA PRO A 257 -6.88 -14.75 -4.63
C PRO A 257 -6.87 -16.11 -5.31
N GLU A 258 -5.76 -16.86 -5.27
CA GLU A 258 -5.64 -18.14 -6.00
C GLU A 258 -6.70 -19.18 -5.59
N ARG A 259 -7.01 -19.29 -4.29
CA ARG A 259 -8.11 -20.15 -3.81
C ARG A 259 -9.49 -19.58 -4.13
N SER A 260 -9.64 -18.27 -4.22
CA SER A 260 -10.92 -17.62 -4.53
C SER A 260 -11.28 -17.73 -6.01
N PHE A 261 -10.31 -17.63 -6.93
CA PHE A 261 -10.57 -17.80 -8.36
C PHE A 261 -11.04 -19.22 -8.70
N GLN A 262 -10.50 -20.27 -8.08
CA GLN A 262 -10.94 -21.66 -8.26
C GLN A 262 -12.38 -21.95 -7.77
N LEU A 263 -12.96 -21.05 -6.98
CA LEU A 263 -14.34 -21.16 -6.46
C LEU A 263 -15.34 -20.30 -7.25
N LEU A 264 -14.88 -19.58 -8.28
CA LEU A 264 -15.67 -18.65 -9.10
C LEU A 264 -15.74 -19.04 -10.59
N THR A 265 -15.13 -20.18 -10.95
CA THR A 265 -15.22 -20.88 -12.23
C THR A 265 -16.20 -22.05 -12.15
#